data_AF-A0A536HZ37-F1
#
_entry.id   AF-A0A536HZ37-F1
#
_cell.length_a   1.000
_cell.length_b   1.000
_cell.length_c   1.000
_cell.angle_alpha   90.00
_cell.angle_beta   90.00
_cell.angle_gamma   90.00
#
_symmetry.space_group_name_H-M   'P 1'
#
loop_
_entity.id
_entity.type
_entity.pdbx_description
1 polymer ?
#
loop_
_entity_poly.entity_id
_entity_poly.type
_entity_poly.pdbx_seq_one_letter_code
_entity_poly.pdbx_strand_id
1 'polypeptide(L)'
;MNESDADYLTQGMTAAGFTAVADLDQADIAILVTCSVRQNAEQKAYGRFRELKAWKCARPGRAIAMTGCMANKEKDRLYERLPDLDYRFDMRQYEAFIQDLQGEYETDPAQTGGAVLQHGLTAYVPAIFGCNEVCSFCIVPFVRGIERSRPLDDVVEDVRRFARQGVREVTLLGQTINSYRDPESGARLAHLLEAVERVPGIWRVRFLTSHPRHVHDDLLFAIRDLPRVCEHLHLPFQSGDDAILKQMRRRYTIEEYRAIIAHARSLVADLSVSTDVIVGYPGETEEQFQRTLELLEEIKFDVVHIQGFSPRPRTTAARQPDDVLPAEKKRRINVLLDAQRRIAEDANRRWLGRTVEVLVERAADGEFSGRTRQNRVVLGAAPLGAEAGTVRLVHVEQATAWQLKGQALN
;
A
#
# COMPACT_ATOMS: atom_id res chain seq x y z
N MET A 1 -1.95 -4.26 0.56
CA MET A 1 -1.64 -5.26 -0.49
C MET A 1 -2.22 -6.61 -0.15
N ASN A 2 -1.89 -7.25 0.99
CA ASN A 2 -2.56 -8.51 1.37
C ASN A 2 -4.05 -8.36 1.67
N GLU A 3 -4.48 -7.26 2.29
CA GLU A 3 -5.91 -6.94 2.45
C GLU A 3 -6.56 -6.78 1.08
N SER A 4 -5.97 -5.98 0.20
CA SER A 4 -6.36 -5.87 -1.22
C SER A 4 -6.37 -7.21 -1.98
N ASP A 5 -5.40 -8.11 -1.79
CA ASP A 5 -5.43 -9.45 -2.41
C ASP A 5 -6.59 -10.28 -1.80
N ALA A 6 -6.88 -10.13 -0.50
CA ALA A 6 -7.99 -10.79 0.18
C ALA A 6 -9.36 -10.28 -0.26
N ASP A 7 -9.56 -8.97 -0.45
CA ASP A 7 -10.86 -8.49 -0.90
C ASP A 7 -11.07 -8.71 -2.42
N TYR A 8 -10.00 -8.70 -3.25
CA TYR A 8 -10.11 -9.11 -4.66
C TYR A 8 -10.59 -10.55 -4.77
N LEU A 9 -10.01 -11.44 -3.95
CA LEU A 9 -10.41 -12.83 -3.86
C LEU A 9 -11.84 -12.96 -3.33
N THR A 10 -12.17 -12.26 -2.24
CA THR A 10 -13.52 -12.28 -1.63
C THR A 10 -14.58 -11.94 -2.67
N GLN A 11 -14.34 -10.91 -3.46
CA GLN A 11 -15.28 -10.48 -4.48
C GLN A 11 -15.30 -11.43 -5.66
N GLY A 12 -14.15 -11.99 -6.07
CA GLY A 12 -14.07 -13.01 -7.11
C GLY A 12 -14.97 -14.19 -6.75
N MET A 13 -14.89 -14.60 -5.49
CA MET A 13 -15.73 -15.64 -4.91
C MET A 13 -17.20 -15.21 -4.85
N THR A 14 -17.52 -13.98 -4.44
CA THR A 14 -18.91 -13.48 -4.48
C THR A 14 -19.49 -13.48 -5.89
N ALA A 15 -18.72 -13.02 -6.88
CA ALA A 15 -19.09 -13.07 -8.28
C ALA A 15 -19.27 -14.51 -8.81
N ALA A 16 -18.73 -15.51 -8.11
CA ALA A 16 -18.90 -16.92 -8.41
C ALA A 16 -19.98 -17.62 -7.56
N GLY A 17 -20.75 -16.86 -6.77
CA GLY A 17 -21.85 -17.37 -5.96
C GLY A 17 -21.49 -17.76 -4.52
N PHE A 18 -20.26 -17.52 -4.07
CA PHE A 18 -19.85 -17.74 -2.68
C PHE A 18 -20.23 -16.56 -1.78
N THR A 19 -20.54 -16.82 -0.52
CA THR A 19 -20.88 -15.77 0.46
C THR A 19 -19.79 -15.62 1.50
N ALA A 20 -19.32 -14.39 1.73
CA ALA A 20 -18.39 -14.08 2.81
C ALA A 20 -19.12 -14.09 4.16
N VAL A 21 -18.57 -14.79 5.15
CA VAL A 21 -19.12 -14.88 6.51
C VAL A 21 -18.17 -14.23 7.52
N ALA A 22 -18.73 -13.55 8.51
CA ALA A 22 -17.94 -12.89 9.56
C ALA A 22 -17.48 -13.87 10.64
N ASP A 23 -18.23 -14.96 10.84
CA ASP A 23 -17.91 -16.04 11.75
C ASP A 23 -17.28 -17.21 10.99
N LEU A 24 -16.10 -17.62 11.43
CA LEU A 24 -15.36 -18.73 10.83
C LEU A 24 -16.16 -20.04 10.92
N ASP A 25 -16.98 -20.24 11.96
CA ASP A 25 -17.76 -21.48 12.10
C ASP A 25 -18.87 -21.62 11.06
N GLN A 26 -19.29 -20.53 10.43
CA GLN A 26 -20.26 -20.55 9.33
C GLN A 26 -19.61 -20.80 7.97
N ALA A 27 -18.28 -20.80 7.89
CA ALA A 27 -17.58 -20.98 6.62
C ALA A 27 -17.45 -22.46 6.24
N ASP A 28 -17.47 -22.73 4.93
CA ASP A 28 -17.10 -24.01 4.33
C ASP A 28 -15.68 -23.97 3.75
N ILE A 29 -15.13 -22.78 3.49
CA ILE A 29 -13.73 -22.59 3.07
C ILE A 29 -13.09 -21.39 3.78
N ALA A 30 -11.86 -21.56 4.26
CA ALA A 30 -11.06 -20.49 4.84
C ALA A 30 -9.82 -20.23 3.98
N ILE A 31 -9.60 -18.97 3.59
CA ILE A 31 -8.48 -18.61 2.72
C ILE A 31 -7.49 -17.70 3.41
N LEU A 32 -6.24 -18.15 3.52
CA LEU A 32 -5.15 -17.39 4.11
C LEU A 32 -4.37 -16.63 3.04
N VAL A 33 -4.45 -15.31 3.09
CA VAL A 33 -3.64 -14.42 2.22
C VAL A 33 -2.33 -14.05 2.89
N THR A 34 -1.26 -14.71 2.46
CA THR A 34 0.02 -14.72 3.15
C THR A 34 1.01 -13.69 2.60
N CYS A 35 1.84 -13.11 3.48
CA CYS A 35 2.89 -12.18 3.10
C CYS A 35 4.25 -12.79 3.42
N SER A 36 5.22 -12.68 2.51
CA SER A 36 6.61 -13.09 2.74
C SER A 36 7.57 -11.90 2.91
N VAL A 37 7.04 -10.67 2.98
CA VAL A 37 7.82 -9.42 3.05
C VAL A 37 8.23 -9.07 4.50
N ARG A 38 7.58 -9.65 5.51
CA ARG A 38 7.94 -9.52 6.94
C ARG A 38 8.03 -10.91 7.58
N GLN A 39 9.10 -11.22 8.33
CA GLN A 39 9.30 -12.54 8.97
C GLN A 39 8.20 -12.87 9.99
N ASN A 40 7.73 -11.87 10.74
CA ASN A 40 6.58 -12.01 11.65
C ASN A 40 5.27 -12.31 10.91
N ALA A 41 5.15 -11.98 9.62
CA ALA A 41 3.94 -12.28 8.84
C ALA A 41 3.88 -13.77 8.44
N GLU A 42 5.03 -14.40 8.14
CA GLU A 42 5.09 -15.84 7.87
C GLU A 42 4.72 -16.64 9.14
N GLN A 43 5.29 -16.28 10.29
CA GLN A 43 4.96 -16.94 11.57
C GLN A 43 3.48 -16.78 11.96
N LYS A 44 2.89 -15.60 11.74
CA LYS A 44 1.46 -15.37 11.95
C LYS A 44 0.59 -16.22 11.02
N ALA A 45 0.97 -16.35 9.75
CA ALA A 45 0.26 -17.21 8.80
C ALA A 45 0.28 -18.68 9.25
N TYR A 46 1.43 -19.19 9.71
CA TYR A 46 1.54 -20.53 10.29
C TYR A 46 0.73 -20.70 11.58
N GLY A 47 0.70 -19.69 12.45
CA GLY A 47 -0.13 -19.69 13.65
C GLY A 47 -1.62 -19.81 13.31
N ARG A 48 -2.10 -18.97 12.39
CA ARG A 48 -3.49 -19.00 11.90
C ARG A 48 -3.84 -20.32 11.23
N PHE A 49 -2.94 -20.90 10.45
CA PHE A 49 -3.18 -22.20 9.83
C PHE A 49 -3.42 -23.31 10.88
N ARG A 50 -2.68 -23.30 12.00
CA ARG A 50 -2.90 -24.29 13.07
C ARG A 50 -4.26 -24.15 13.74
N GLU A 51 -4.75 -22.92 13.90
CA GLU A 51 -6.12 -22.67 14.39
C GLU A 51 -7.15 -23.25 13.40
N LEU A 52 -6.95 -23.03 12.10
CA LEU A 52 -7.83 -23.55 11.05
C LEU A 52 -7.82 -25.08 10.96
N LYS A 53 -6.73 -25.75 11.33
CA LYS A 53 -6.69 -27.23 11.34
C LYS A 53 -7.77 -27.82 12.25
N ALA A 54 -7.91 -27.29 13.48
CA ALA A 54 -8.92 -27.76 14.41
C ALA A 54 -10.34 -27.47 13.88
N TRP A 55 -10.55 -26.29 13.32
CA TRP A 55 -11.80 -25.89 12.66
C TRP A 55 -12.18 -26.81 11.49
N LYS A 56 -11.22 -27.19 10.64
CA LYS A 56 -11.44 -28.11 9.52
C LYS A 56 -11.84 -29.50 10.00
N CYS A 57 -11.14 -30.06 10.99
CA CYS A 57 -11.45 -31.39 11.54
C CYS A 57 -12.82 -31.45 12.23
N ALA A 58 -13.36 -30.33 12.69
CA ALA A 58 -14.63 -30.28 13.41
C ALA A 58 -15.87 -30.52 12.52
N ARG A 59 -15.80 -30.28 11.20
CA ARG A 59 -16.90 -30.49 10.27
C ARG A 59 -16.39 -31.00 8.92
N PRO A 60 -16.75 -32.22 8.50
CA PRO A 60 -16.44 -32.73 7.16
C PRO A 60 -16.98 -31.80 6.06
N GLY A 61 -16.21 -31.62 5.00
CA GLY A 61 -16.54 -30.71 3.87
C GLY A 61 -15.91 -29.31 3.97
N ARG A 62 -15.24 -28.99 5.09
CA ARG A 62 -14.45 -27.76 5.22
C ARG A 62 -13.11 -27.85 4.52
N ALA A 63 -12.68 -26.76 3.90
CA ALA A 63 -11.38 -26.64 3.25
C ALA A 63 -10.57 -25.44 3.71
N ILE A 64 -9.25 -25.55 3.61
CA ILE A 64 -8.29 -24.48 3.85
C ILE A 64 -7.53 -24.22 2.55
N ALA A 65 -7.58 -22.99 2.06
CA ALA A 65 -6.77 -22.53 0.95
C ALA A 65 -5.72 -21.51 1.42
N MET A 66 -4.60 -21.44 0.70
CA MET A 66 -3.54 -20.49 0.99
C MET A 66 -3.02 -19.85 -0.29
N THR A 67 -2.95 -18.52 -0.29
CA THR A 67 -2.44 -17.71 -1.40
C THR A 67 -1.49 -16.64 -0.88
N GLY A 68 -0.92 -15.84 -1.78
CA GLY A 68 0.00 -14.77 -1.47
C GLY A 68 1.47 -15.19 -1.47
N CYS A 69 2.34 -14.28 -1.07
CA CYS A 69 3.77 -14.36 -1.39
C CYS A 69 4.49 -15.52 -0.69
N MET A 70 4.05 -15.92 0.51
CA MET A 70 4.64 -17.08 1.22
C MET A 70 4.22 -18.39 0.53
N ALA A 71 2.93 -18.53 0.20
CA ALA A 71 2.40 -19.70 -0.50
C ALA A 71 3.11 -19.92 -1.85
N ASN A 72 3.31 -18.85 -2.62
CA ASN A 72 4.01 -18.89 -3.90
C ASN A 72 5.51 -19.20 -3.77
N LYS A 73 6.13 -18.76 -2.67
CA LYS A 73 7.55 -19.01 -2.38
C LYS A 73 7.80 -20.47 -2.02
N GLU A 74 6.92 -21.09 -1.22
CA GLU A 74 7.11 -22.47 -0.74
C GLU A 74 6.63 -23.54 -1.74
N LYS A 75 5.70 -23.19 -2.66
CA LYS A 75 5.17 -24.09 -3.69
C LYS A 75 4.75 -25.43 -3.07
N ASP A 76 5.18 -26.56 -3.63
CA ASP A 76 4.73 -27.90 -3.23
C ASP A 76 5.26 -28.32 -1.85
N ARG A 77 6.38 -27.73 -1.39
CA ARG A 77 6.90 -27.94 -0.03
C ARG A 77 5.94 -27.46 1.05
N LEU A 78 4.98 -26.59 0.69
CA LEU A 78 3.97 -26.13 1.62
C LEU A 78 3.05 -27.30 2.05
N TYR A 79 2.71 -28.22 1.14
CA TYR A 79 1.90 -29.40 1.45
C TYR A 79 2.64 -30.40 2.34
N GLU A 80 3.96 -30.52 2.20
CA GLU A 80 4.78 -31.35 3.10
C GLU A 80 4.74 -30.81 4.55
N ARG A 81 4.73 -29.48 4.70
CA ARG A 81 4.73 -28.81 6.02
C ARG A 81 3.34 -28.63 6.60
N LEU A 82 2.33 -28.50 5.74
CA LEU A 82 0.93 -28.26 6.05
C LEU A 82 0.08 -29.32 5.33
N PRO A 83 0.11 -30.59 5.78
CA PRO A 83 -0.59 -31.69 5.10
C PRO A 83 -2.11 -31.52 5.09
N ASP A 84 -2.65 -30.68 5.98
CA ASP A 84 -4.08 -30.37 6.04
C ASP A 84 -4.49 -29.22 5.11
N LEU A 85 -3.57 -28.64 4.31
CA LEU A 85 -3.86 -27.61 3.32
C LEU A 85 -4.45 -28.26 2.07
N ASP A 86 -5.65 -27.85 1.66
CA ASP A 86 -6.31 -28.39 0.48
C ASP A 86 -5.81 -27.71 -0.80
N TYR A 87 -5.84 -26.38 -0.80
CA TYR A 87 -5.53 -25.60 -1.99
C TYR A 87 -4.38 -24.62 -1.75
N ARG A 88 -3.47 -24.59 -2.72
CA ARG A 88 -2.47 -23.55 -2.88
C ARG A 88 -2.67 -22.95 -4.26
N PHE A 89 -2.93 -21.65 -4.32
CA PHE A 89 -3.06 -20.97 -5.59
C PHE A 89 -2.26 -19.68 -5.59
N ASP A 90 -1.92 -19.24 -6.81
CA ASP A 90 -1.32 -17.94 -7.02
C ASP A 90 -2.44 -16.92 -7.17
N MET A 91 -2.35 -15.78 -6.47
CA MET A 91 -3.31 -14.69 -6.62
C MET A 91 -3.44 -14.20 -8.08
N ARG A 92 -2.42 -14.42 -8.93
CA ARG A 92 -2.47 -14.11 -10.38
C ARG A 92 -3.33 -15.07 -11.21
N GLN A 93 -3.79 -16.16 -10.60
CA GLN A 93 -4.56 -17.24 -11.23
C GLN A 93 -5.79 -17.55 -10.36
N TYR A 94 -6.27 -16.56 -9.60
CA TYR A 94 -7.36 -16.75 -8.65
C TYR A 94 -8.67 -17.14 -9.34
N GLU A 95 -8.86 -16.75 -10.61
CA GLU A 95 -10.02 -17.12 -11.41
C GLU A 95 -10.08 -18.63 -11.68
N ALA A 96 -8.94 -19.27 -11.96
CA ALA A 96 -8.87 -20.72 -12.15
C ALA A 96 -9.19 -21.46 -10.84
N PHE A 97 -8.65 -20.98 -9.73
CA PHE A 97 -8.98 -21.51 -8.40
C PHE A 97 -10.47 -21.40 -8.07
N ILE A 98 -11.11 -20.27 -8.39
CA ILE A 98 -12.55 -20.08 -8.19
C ILE A 98 -13.36 -21.04 -9.07
N GLN A 99 -12.96 -21.25 -10.33
CA GLN A 99 -13.63 -22.19 -11.23
C GLN A 99 -13.57 -23.63 -10.71
N ASP A 100 -12.40 -24.06 -10.21
CA ASP A 100 -12.23 -25.38 -9.60
C ASP A 100 -13.18 -25.54 -8.39
N LEU A 101 -13.28 -24.51 -7.54
CA LEU A 101 -14.18 -24.53 -6.38
C LEU A 101 -15.67 -24.57 -6.77
N GLN A 102 -16.10 -23.87 -7.82
CA GLN A 102 -17.49 -23.94 -8.30
C GLN A 102 -17.86 -25.34 -8.83
N GLY A 103 -16.88 -26.12 -9.27
CA GLY A 103 -17.09 -27.52 -9.66
C GLY A 103 -17.26 -28.47 -8.47
N GLU A 104 -16.73 -28.11 -7.30
CA GLU A 104 -16.75 -28.92 -6.08
C GLU A 104 -17.86 -28.51 -5.09
N TYR A 105 -18.27 -27.24 -5.11
CA TYR A 105 -19.35 -26.67 -4.29
C TYR A 105 -20.52 -26.27 -5.20
N GLU A 106 -21.74 -26.79 -4.97
CA GLU A 106 -22.94 -26.43 -5.75
C GLU A 106 -23.28 -24.94 -5.60
N THR A 107 -22.92 -24.09 -6.57
CA THR A 107 -23.22 -22.64 -6.57
C THR A 107 -24.34 -22.27 -7.55
N ASP A 108 -25.28 -21.40 -7.14
CA ASP A 108 -26.36 -20.86 -7.99
C ASP A 108 -25.81 -19.82 -8.99
N PRO A 109 -25.90 -20.07 -10.31
CA PRO A 109 -25.36 -19.18 -11.35
C PRO A 109 -26.02 -17.79 -11.44
N ALA A 110 -27.19 -17.58 -10.81
CA ALA A 110 -27.99 -16.36 -10.98
C ALA A 110 -27.44 -15.09 -10.29
N GLN A 111 -26.36 -15.18 -9.50
CA GLN A 111 -25.82 -14.06 -8.70
C GLN A 111 -24.48 -13.49 -9.20
N THR A 112 -24.05 -13.85 -10.40
CA THR A 112 -22.67 -13.68 -10.88
C THR A 112 -22.37 -12.28 -11.46
N GLY A 113 -22.06 -11.31 -10.59
CA GLY A 113 -21.60 -9.96 -10.94
C GLY A 113 -20.13 -9.71 -10.55
N GLY A 114 -19.26 -9.47 -11.54
CA GLY A 114 -17.80 -9.43 -11.43
C GLY A 114 -17.16 -8.53 -10.35
N ALA A 115 -16.02 -9.00 -9.83
CA ALA A 115 -15.32 -8.60 -8.60
C ALA A 115 -14.32 -7.42 -8.68
N VAL A 116 -14.37 -6.43 -7.75
CA VAL A 116 -13.36 -5.35 -7.56
C VAL A 116 -13.47 -4.60 -6.21
N LEU A 117 -12.32 -4.30 -5.59
CA LEU A 117 -12.10 -3.79 -4.21
C LEU A 117 -12.89 -2.55 -3.77
N GLN A 118 -13.85 -2.70 -2.85
CA GLN A 118 -14.58 -1.57 -2.26
C GLN A 118 -14.45 -1.53 -0.73
N HIS A 119 -13.82 -0.48 -0.20
CA HIS A 119 -13.92 -0.10 1.22
C HIS A 119 -14.67 1.22 1.33
N GLY A 120 -16.00 1.14 1.30
CA GLY A 120 -16.86 2.32 1.33
C GLY A 120 -16.56 3.28 0.17
N LEU A 121 -15.81 4.34 0.48
CA LEU A 121 -15.52 5.48 -0.39
C LEU A 121 -14.18 5.39 -1.12
N THR A 122 -13.32 4.43 -0.79
CA THR A 122 -11.96 4.32 -1.34
C THR A 122 -11.77 2.99 -2.05
N ALA A 123 -11.09 3.02 -3.20
CA ALA A 123 -10.67 1.84 -3.94
C ALA A 123 -9.17 1.86 -4.26
N TYR A 124 -8.57 0.68 -4.34
CA TYR A 124 -7.18 0.48 -4.71
C TYR A 124 -7.12 -0.24 -6.05
N VAL A 125 -6.54 0.38 -7.06
CA VAL A 125 -6.56 -0.12 -8.43
C VAL A 125 -5.14 -0.43 -8.89
N PRO A 126 -4.76 -1.71 -9.02
CA PRO A 126 -3.48 -2.10 -9.60
C PRO A 126 -3.39 -1.59 -11.03
N ALA A 127 -2.33 -0.86 -11.35
CA ALA A 127 -1.97 -0.43 -12.70
C ALA A 127 -0.65 -1.09 -13.17
N ILE A 128 0.18 -1.57 -12.23
CA ILE A 128 1.43 -2.29 -12.52
C ILE A 128 1.52 -3.56 -11.66
N PHE A 129 1.95 -4.66 -12.30
CA PHE A 129 2.39 -5.88 -11.64
C PHE A 129 3.89 -6.09 -11.79
N GLY A 130 4.51 -6.85 -10.88
CA GLY A 130 5.96 -7.11 -10.93
C GLY A 130 6.80 -5.86 -10.65
N CYS A 131 8.12 -5.98 -10.82
CA CYS A 131 9.06 -4.87 -10.67
C CYS A 131 10.36 -5.16 -11.40
N ASN A 132 10.88 -4.18 -12.13
CA ASN A 132 12.18 -4.29 -12.81
C ASN A 132 13.35 -3.75 -11.99
N GLU A 133 13.09 -3.15 -10.81
CA GLU A 133 14.14 -2.68 -9.91
C GLU A 133 14.81 -3.86 -9.19
N VAL A 134 16.12 -3.99 -9.35
CA VAL A 134 16.92 -5.11 -8.86
C VAL A 134 17.57 -4.81 -7.50
N CYS A 135 16.75 -4.33 -6.56
CA CYS A 135 17.20 -4.00 -5.20
C CYS A 135 17.75 -5.25 -4.50
N SER A 136 18.91 -5.14 -3.85
CA SER A 136 19.63 -6.29 -3.27
C SER A 136 18.83 -7.04 -2.20
N PHE A 137 17.91 -6.34 -1.52
CA PHE A 137 17.09 -6.83 -0.41
C PHE A 137 15.67 -7.25 -0.81
N CYS A 138 15.24 -6.89 -2.03
CA CYS A 138 13.85 -7.04 -2.44
C CYS A 138 13.60 -8.41 -3.10
N ILE A 139 12.58 -9.11 -2.63
CA ILE A 139 12.17 -10.41 -3.17
C ILE A 139 11.16 -10.29 -4.34
N VAL A 140 10.60 -9.10 -4.54
CA VAL A 140 9.51 -8.84 -5.49
C VAL A 140 9.79 -9.36 -6.90
N PRO A 141 10.96 -9.13 -7.52
CA PRO A 141 11.22 -9.65 -8.87
C PRO A 141 11.12 -11.18 -8.99
N PHE A 142 11.40 -11.91 -7.90
CA PHE A 142 11.37 -13.38 -7.89
C PHE A 142 9.97 -13.96 -7.65
N VAL A 143 9.11 -13.24 -6.94
CA VAL A 143 7.77 -13.73 -6.55
C VAL A 143 6.64 -13.10 -7.35
N ARG A 144 6.82 -11.87 -7.85
CA ARG A 144 5.84 -11.14 -8.68
C ARG A 144 6.24 -11.06 -10.16
N GLY A 145 7.49 -11.42 -10.48
CA GLY A 145 8.00 -11.45 -11.84
C GLY A 145 8.42 -10.07 -12.37
N ILE A 146 8.71 -10.03 -13.67
CA ILE A 146 9.05 -8.80 -14.39
C ILE A 146 7.87 -7.84 -14.40
N GLU A 147 8.19 -6.56 -14.48
CA GLU A 147 7.20 -5.49 -14.51
C GLU A 147 6.29 -5.59 -15.74
N ARG A 148 4.99 -5.42 -15.53
CA ARG A 148 3.98 -5.31 -16.59
C ARG A 148 2.95 -4.28 -16.18
N SER A 149 2.78 -3.26 -17.00
CA SER A 149 1.69 -2.31 -16.89
C SER A 149 0.42 -2.90 -17.50
N ARG A 150 -0.72 -2.58 -16.90
CA ARG A 150 -2.03 -2.82 -17.52
C ARG A 150 -2.29 -1.78 -18.61
N PRO A 151 -3.13 -2.08 -19.61
CA PRO A 151 -3.68 -1.07 -20.51
C PRO A 151 -4.38 0.05 -19.73
N LEU A 152 -4.24 1.28 -20.21
CA LEU A 152 -4.81 2.48 -19.61
C LEU A 152 -6.33 2.37 -19.54
N ASP A 153 -6.95 1.96 -20.65
CA ASP A 153 -8.41 1.86 -20.74
C ASP A 153 -8.98 0.83 -19.76
N ASP A 154 -8.29 -0.28 -19.52
CA ASP A 154 -8.69 -1.28 -18.53
C ASP A 154 -8.68 -0.70 -17.11
N VAL A 155 -7.63 0.07 -16.77
CA VAL A 155 -7.53 0.72 -15.45
C VAL A 155 -8.63 1.76 -15.30
N VAL A 156 -8.90 2.55 -16.34
CA VAL A 156 -9.96 3.57 -16.32
C VAL A 156 -11.35 2.92 -16.20
N GLU A 157 -11.59 1.80 -16.88
CA GLU A 157 -12.87 1.10 -16.79
C GLU A 157 -13.13 0.51 -15.39
N ASP A 158 -12.09 -0.02 -14.73
CA ASP A 158 -12.18 -0.40 -13.32
C ASP A 158 -12.58 0.81 -12.45
N VAL A 159 -11.95 1.96 -12.66
CA VAL A 159 -12.28 3.19 -11.94
C VAL A 159 -13.72 3.64 -12.21
N ARG A 160 -14.21 3.56 -13.46
CA ARG A 160 -15.62 3.86 -13.79
C ARG A 160 -16.59 2.92 -13.09
N ARG A 161 -16.27 1.63 -13.01
CA ARG A 161 -17.06 0.65 -12.27
C ARG A 161 -17.12 1.00 -10.78
N PHE A 162 -15.99 1.37 -10.18
CA PHE A 162 -15.94 1.84 -8.79
C PHE A 162 -16.73 3.11 -8.52
N ALA A 163 -16.62 4.10 -9.40
CA ALA A 163 -17.34 5.35 -9.26
C ALA A 163 -18.87 5.12 -9.24
N ARG A 164 -19.37 4.20 -10.08
CA ARG A 164 -20.79 3.77 -10.09
C ARG A 164 -21.22 3.10 -8.78
N GLN A 165 -20.30 2.48 -8.05
CA GLN A 165 -20.55 1.82 -6.75
C GLN A 165 -20.43 2.76 -5.55
N GLY A 166 -20.19 4.07 -5.78
CA GLY A 166 -20.12 5.06 -4.71
C GLY A 166 -18.70 5.39 -4.24
N VAL A 167 -17.66 4.85 -4.87
CA VAL A 167 -16.27 5.25 -4.59
C VAL A 167 -16.06 6.71 -4.96
N ARG A 168 -15.27 7.42 -4.15
CA ARG A 168 -14.90 8.83 -4.28
C ARG A 168 -13.39 9.04 -4.36
N GLU A 169 -12.59 8.17 -3.75
CA GLU A 169 -11.12 8.22 -3.80
C GLU A 169 -10.56 6.93 -4.42
N VAL A 170 -9.60 7.06 -5.33
CA VAL A 170 -8.88 5.93 -5.93
C VAL A 170 -7.39 6.08 -5.67
N THR A 171 -6.74 4.98 -5.26
CA THR A 171 -5.28 4.88 -5.19
C THR A 171 -4.78 3.89 -6.23
N LEU A 172 -4.03 4.38 -7.21
CA LEU A 172 -3.35 3.54 -8.20
C LEU A 172 -2.16 2.82 -7.57
N LEU A 173 -2.07 1.51 -7.78
CA LEU A 173 -1.06 0.65 -7.18
C LEU A 173 -0.07 0.10 -8.20
N GLY A 174 1.18 0.05 -7.81
CA GLY A 174 2.27 -0.64 -8.51
C GLY A 174 3.29 -1.16 -7.50
N GLN A 175 4.43 -1.66 -7.97
CA GLN A 175 5.65 -1.76 -7.14
C GLN A 175 6.58 -0.57 -7.40
N THR A 176 6.46 0.02 -8.60
CA THR A 176 7.14 1.22 -9.04
C THR A 176 6.15 1.99 -9.91
N ILE A 177 5.06 2.50 -9.34
CA ILE A 177 3.92 3.04 -10.10
C ILE A 177 4.31 4.13 -11.10
N ASN A 178 5.34 4.92 -10.80
CA ASN A 178 5.85 5.97 -11.67
C ASN A 178 6.71 5.48 -12.83
N SER A 179 6.97 4.17 -12.96
CA SER A 179 7.49 3.57 -14.20
C SER A 179 6.39 3.14 -15.17
N TYR A 180 5.09 3.37 -14.85
CA TYR A 180 3.97 2.97 -15.69
C TYR A 180 4.18 3.40 -17.15
N ARG A 181 4.02 2.44 -18.05
CA ARG A 181 3.90 2.67 -19.49
C ARG A 181 2.79 1.79 -20.03
N ASP A 182 1.77 2.42 -20.60
CA ASP A 182 0.73 1.73 -21.31
C ASP A 182 1.35 0.83 -22.41
N PRO A 183 0.99 -0.46 -22.49
CA PRO A 183 1.61 -1.41 -23.41
C PRO A 183 1.32 -1.12 -24.89
N GLU A 184 0.27 -0.37 -25.22
CA GLU A 184 -0.13 -0.11 -26.61
C GLU A 184 0.35 1.25 -27.11
N SER A 185 0.07 2.29 -26.33
CA SER A 185 0.35 3.70 -26.67
C SER A 185 1.67 4.22 -26.12
N GLY A 186 2.26 3.53 -25.14
CA GLY A 186 3.43 4.03 -24.40
C GLY A 186 3.12 5.19 -23.43
N ALA A 187 1.82 5.51 -23.24
CA ALA A 187 1.37 6.56 -22.33
C ALA A 187 1.91 6.34 -20.91
N ARG A 188 2.39 7.43 -20.30
CA ARG A 188 3.03 7.44 -18.97
C ARG A 188 2.01 7.63 -17.83
N LEU A 189 2.45 7.45 -16.59
CA LEU A 189 1.60 7.64 -15.40
C LEU A 189 0.82 8.96 -15.41
N ALA A 190 1.42 10.08 -15.86
CA ALA A 190 0.74 11.36 -15.95
C ALA A 190 -0.54 11.31 -16.82
N HIS A 191 -0.50 10.59 -17.95
CA HIS A 191 -1.66 10.41 -18.83
C HIS A 191 -2.72 9.49 -18.19
N LEU A 192 -2.28 8.46 -17.47
CA LEU A 192 -3.19 7.59 -16.72
C LEU A 192 -3.91 8.40 -15.61
N LEU A 193 -3.19 9.26 -14.89
CA LEU A 193 -3.77 10.14 -13.88
C LEU A 193 -4.80 11.11 -14.50
N GLU A 194 -4.48 11.71 -15.66
CA GLU A 194 -5.38 12.57 -16.42
C GLU A 194 -6.66 11.83 -16.84
N ALA A 195 -6.54 10.59 -17.31
CA ALA A 195 -7.68 9.78 -17.72
C ALA A 195 -8.54 9.34 -16.53
N VAL A 196 -7.91 8.91 -15.43
CA VAL A 196 -8.58 8.48 -14.20
C VAL A 196 -9.30 9.64 -13.53
N GLU A 197 -8.69 10.84 -13.48
CA GLU A 197 -9.35 11.96 -12.83
C GLU A 197 -10.60 12.45 -13.57
N ARG A 198 -10.68 12.25 -14.89
CA ARG A 198 -11.86 12.60 -15.70
C ARG A 198 -13.06 11.69 -15.45
N VAL A 199 -12.89 10.58 -14.73
CA VAL A 199 -14.01 9.68 -14.42
C VAL A 199 -15.04 10.41 -13.54
N PRO A 200 -16.31 10.52 -13.98
CA PRO A 200 -17.36 11.13 -13.17
C PRO A 200 -17.55 10.40 -11.84
N GLY A 201 -17.71 11.16 -10.74
CA GLY A 201 -17.89 10.61 -9.40
C GLY A 201 -16.59 10.39 -8.60
N ILE A 202 -15.42 10.36 -9.26
CA ILE A 202 -14.13 10.36 -8.58
C ILE A 202 -13.76 11.77 -8.18
N TRP A 203 -13.38 11.95 -6.93
CA TRP A 203 -13.01 13.24 -6.34
C TRP A 203 -11.53 13.33 -6.02
N ARG A 204 -10.91 12.18 -5.73
CA ARG A 204 -9.48 12.11 -5.40
C ARG A 204 -8.80 10.94 -6.08
N VAL A 205 -7.61 11.22 -6.58
CA VAL A 205 -6.72 10.25 -7.21
C VAL A 205 -5.38 10.33 -6.48
N ARG A 206 -4.90 9.18 -6.05
CA ARG A 206 -3.59 8.97 -5.45
C ARG A 206 -2.87 7.86 -6.20
N PHE A 207 -1.59 7.73 -5.91
CA PHE A 207 -0.78 6.60 -6.32
C PHE A 207 0.22 6.29 -5.21
N LEU A 208 0.67 5.04 -5.14
CA LEU A 208 1.63 4.60 -4.13
C LEU A 208 2.75 3.78 -4.75
N THR A 209 3.89 3.78 -4.06
CA THR A 209 5.16 3.09 -4.42
C THR A 209 5.88 3.69 -5.63
N SER A 210 6.42 4.89 -5.47
CA SER A 210 7.28 5.50 -6.49
C SER A 210 8.75 5.12 -6.30
N HIS A 211 9.55 5.21 -7.35
CA HIS A 211 11.00 5.11 -7.27
C HIS A 211 11.66 6.45 -7.68
N PRO A 212 12.66 6.96 -6.95
CA PRO A 212 13.31 8.26 -7.23
C PRO A 212 13.70 8.48 -8.70
N ARG A 213 14.29 7.48 -9.33
CA ARG A 213 14.73 7.52 -10.73
C ARG A 213 13.64 7.78 -11.77
N HIS A 214 12.38 7.49 -11.44
CA HIS A 214 11.25 7.68 -12.37
C HIS A 214 10.39 8.88 -11.98
N VAL A 215 10.92 9.79 -11.14
CA VAL A 215 10.29 11.09 -10.89
C VAL A 215 10.73 12.03 -12.00
N HIS A 216 9.78 12.39 -12.84
CA HIS A 216 9.97 13.27 -13.99
C HIS A 216 8.97 14.43 -13.90
N ASP A 217 9.26 15.52 -14.60
CA ASP A 217 8.44 16.74 -14.53
C ASP A 217 6.97 16.53 -14.90
N ASP A 218 6.68 15.64 -15.86
CA ASP A 218 5.30 15.31 -16.24
C ASP A 218 4.47 14.77 -15.08
N LEU A 219 5.07 13.96 -14.19
CA LEU A 219 4.41 13.50 -12.98
C LEU A 219 4.18 14.66 -11.99
N LEU A 220 5.16 15.53 -11.81
CA LEU A 220 5.05 16.66 -10.87
C LEU A 220 4.02 17.69 -11.36
N PHE A 221 3.98 17.95 -12.67
CA PHE A 221 2.95 18.78 -13.30
C PHE A 221 1.57 18.15 -13.17
N ALA A 222 1.44 16.83 -13.35
CA ALA A 222 0.17 16.14 -13.11
C ALA A 222 -0.32 16.29 -11.66
N ILE A 223 0.56 16.21 -10.66
CA ILE A 223 0.19 16.44 -9.25
C ILE A 223 -0.21 17.91 -9.01
N ARG A 224 0.47 18.86 -9.66
CA ARG A 224 0.21 20.30 -9.52
C ARG A 224 -1.09 20.75 -10.18
N ASP A 225 -1.33 20.25 -11.40
CA ASP A 225 -2.30 20.84 -12.33
C ASP A 225 -3.62 20.08 -12.40
N LEU A 226 -3.63 18.76 -12.13
CA LEU A 226 -4.85 17.95 -12.19
C LEU A 226 -5.64 18.08 -10.88
N PRO A 227 -6.84 18.69 -10.88
CA PRO A 227 -7.54 19.07 -9.66
C PRO A 227 -7.83 17.92 -8.69
N ARG A 228 -8.07 16.71 -9.20
CA ARG A 228 -8.38 15.55 -8.34
C ARG A 228 -7.14 14.74 -7.96
N VAL A 229 -5.99 14.96 -8.60
CA VAL A 229 -4.74 14.32 -8.19
C VAL A 229 -4.23 15.01 -6.92
N CYS A 230 -4.05 14.23 -5.87
CA CYS A 230 -3.70 14.75 -4.55
C CYS A 230 -2.21 15.09 -4.43
N GLU A 231 -1.87 16.14 -3.67
CA GLU A 231 -0.50 16.59 -3.39
C GLU A 231 0.20 15.66 -2.38
N HIS A 232 0.36 14.40 -2.76
CA HIS A 232 0.96 13.34 -1.94
C HIS A 232 1.88 12.46 -2.79
N LEU A 233 3.17 12.48 -2.47
CA LEU A 233 4.20 11.69 -3.13
C LEU A 233 4.83 10.72 -2.14
N HIS A 234 4.62 9.42 -2.36
CA HIS A 234 5.34 8.38 -1.63
C HIS A 234 6.63 8.01 -2.36
N LEU A 235 7.78 8.38 -1.80
CA LEU A 235 9.09 8.25 -2.42
C LEU A 235 10.12 7.65 -1.45
N PRO A 236 10.33 6.32 -1.46
CA PRO A 236 11.27 5.65 -0.57
C PRO A 236 12.74 5.98 -0.86
N PHE A 237 13.44 6.54 0.13
CA PHE A 237 14.90 6.77 0.07
C PHE A 237 15.72 5.58 0.56
N GLN A 238 15.16 4.71 1.39
CA GLN A 238 15.75 3.47 1.94
C GLN A 238 16.92 3.65 2.93
N SER A 239 17.91 4.50 2.65
CA SER A 239 19.06 4.80 3.54
C SER A 239 19.65 6.18 3.22
N GLY A 240 20.18 6.87 4.23
CA GLY A 240 20.82 8.18 4.08
C GLY A 240 22.31 8.14 3.73
N ASP A 241 22.85 6.98 3.34
CA ASP A 241 24.26 6.80 3.02
C ASP A 241 24.48 6.21 1.62
N ASP A 242 25.31 6.87 0.81
CA ASP A 242 25.56 6.45 -0.59
C ASP A 242 26.23 5.08 -0.69
N ALA A 243 27.09 4.70 0.27
CA ALA A 243 27.72 3.38 0.25
C ALA A 243 26.69 2.28 0.55
N ILE A 244 25.80 2.49 1.52
CA ILE A 244 24.67 1.58 1.77
C ILE A 244 23.69 1.54 0.59
N LEU A 245 23.33 2.69 0.01
CA LEU A 245 22.47 2.74 -1.18
C LEU A 245 23.06 1.95 -2.35
N LYS A 246 24.36 2.07 -2.59
CA LYS A 246 25.07 1.27 -3.60
C LYS A 246 25.01 -0.23 -3.31
N GLN A 247 25.21 -0.64 -2.06
CA GLN A 247 25.06 -2.05 -1.65
C GLN A 247 23.61 -2.54 -1.79
N MET A 248 22.64 -1.67 -1.51
CA MET A 248 21.21 -1.88 -1.74
C MET A 248 20.84 -1.96 -3.24
N ARG A 249 21.79 -1.65 -4.13
CA ARG A 249 21.61 -1.51 -5.59
C ARG A 249 20.62 -0.41 -5.97
N ARG A 250 20.53 0.64 -5.16
CA ARG A 250 19.83 1.87 -5.53
C ARG A 250 20.71 2.63 -6.51
N ARG A 251 20.13 3.06 -7.63
CA ARG A 251 20.84 3.79 -8.69
C ARG A 251 20.54 5.29 -8.62
N TYR A 252 20.69 5.83 -7.41
CA TYR A 252 20.67 7.26 -7.14
C TYR A 252 21.56 7.55 -5.92
N THR A 253 22.03 8.79 -5.77
CA THR A 253 22.74 9.29 -4.59
C THR A 253 21.82 10.08 -3.67
N ILE A 254 22.29 10.38 -2.46
CA ILE A 254 21.57 11.28 -1.53
C ILE A 254 21.44 12.70 -2.12
N GLU A 255 22.46 13.18 -2.84
CA GLU A 255 22.40 14.50 -3.50
C GLU A 255 21.31 14.54 -4.58
N GLU A 256 21.23 13.52 -5.44
CA GLU A 256 20.16 13.41 -6.43
C GLU A 256 18.79 13.31 -5.77
N TYR A 257 18.68 12.55 -4.68
CA TYR A 257 17.44 12.44 -3.91
C TYR A 257 17.01 13.81 -3.31
N ARG A 258 17.94 14.57 -2.73
CA ARG A 258 17.69 15.93 -2.23
C ARG A 258 17.19 16.84 -3.35
N ALA A 259 17.84 16.79 -4.52
CA ALA A 259 17.46 17.58 -5.68
C ALA A 259 16.02 17.25 -6.15
N ILE A 260 15.66 15.96 -6.20
CA ILE A 260 14.29 15.52 -6.56
C ILE A 260 13.26 16.09 -5.56
N ILE A 261 13.51 15.99 -4.26
CA ILE A 261 12.58 16.50 -3.24
C ILE A 261 12.46 18.02 -3.29
N ALA A 262 13.59 18.73 -3.42
CA ALA A 262 13.60 20.18 -3.50
C ALA A 262 12.82 20.67 -4.73
N HIS A 263 13.02 20.02 -5.88
CA HIS A 263 12.29 20.32 -7.13
C HIS A 263 10.80 20.00 -7.02
N ALA A 264 10.44 18.84 -6.43
CA ALA A 264 9.03 18.49 -6.24
C ALA A 264 8.30 19.49 -5.33
N ARG A 265 8.95 19.96 -4.26
CA ARG A 265 8.39 20.97 -3.34
C ARG A 265 8.36 22.38 -3.91
N SER A 266 9.25 22.72 -4.85
CA SER A 266 9.20 24.03 -5.52
C SER A 266 8.07 24.11 -6.55
N LEU A 267 7.69 22.97 -7.15
CA LEU A 267 6.62 22.87 -8.14
C LEU A 267 5.24 22.65 -7.51
N VAL A 268 5.15 21.79 -6.50
CA VAL A 268 3.88 21.39 -5.88
C VAL A 268 3.75 22.01 -4.49
N ALA A 269 2.88 23.01 -4.37
CA ALA A 269 2.60 23.66 -3.10
C ALA A 269 2.05 22.66 -2.06
N ASP A 270 2.47 22.82 -0.81
CA ASP A 270 2.05 21.97 0.31
C ASP A 270 2.26 20.45 0.11
N LEU A 271 3.14 20.05 -0.83
CA LEU A 271 3.40 18.63 -1.13
C LEU A 271 3.72 17.83 0.13
N SER A 272 2.92 16.78 0.34
CA SER A 272 3.15 15.78 1.37
C SER A 272 4.08 14.71 0.83
N VAL A 273 5.18 14.46 1.55
CA VAL A 273 6.15 13.42 1.15
C VAL A 273 6.19 12.33 2.19
N SER A 274 5.90 11.11 1.78
CA SER A 274 6.07 9.91 2.59
C SER A 274 7.18 9.02 2.05
N THR A 275 7.80 8.20 2.90
CA THR A 275 8.95 7.37 2.52
C THR A 275 9.05 6.08 3.33
N ASP A 276 9.84 5.11 2.83
CA ASP A 276 10.35 3.98 3.60
C ASP A 276 11.85 4.12 3.88
N VAL A 277 12.29 3.61 5.03
CA VAL A 277 13.69 3.51 5.45
C VAL A 277 13.97 2.13 6.05
N ILE A 278 15.14 1.58 5.73
CA ILE A 278 15.64 0.31 6.26
C ILE A 278 16.86 0.59 7.12
N VAL A 279 16.82 0.16 8.39
CA VAL A 279 17.95 0.27 9.32
C VAL A 279 18.58 -1.09 9.61
N GLY A 280 19.88 -1.08 9.90
CA GLY A 280 20.69 -2.25 10.16
C GLY A 280 20.86 -3.14 8.95
N TYR A 281 20.99 -2.55 7.76
CA TYR A 281 21.41 -3.28 6.57
C TYR A 281 22.79 -3.95 6.83
N PRO A 282 23.10 -5.13 6.24
CA PRO A 282 24.37 -5.81 6.45
C PRO A 282 25.57 -4.86 6.25
N GLY A 283 26.43 -4.77 7.26
CA GLY A 283 27.60 -3.88 7.28
C GLY A 283 27.31 -2.40 7.61
N GLU A 284 26.08 -2.01 7.97
CA GLU A 284 25.74 -0.61 8.29
C GLU A 284 26.37 -0.14 9.62
N THR A 285 27.32 0.79 9.53
CA THR A 285 27.99 1.39 10.69
C THR A 285 27.13 2.42 11.40
N GLU A 286 27.56 2.87 12.59
CA GLU A 286 26.85 3.92 13.33
C GLU A 286 26.87 5.26 12.59
N GLU A 287 27.98 5.62 11.94
CA GLU A 287 28.11 6.85 11.18
C GLU A 287 27.15 6.88 9.97
N GLN A 288 26.95 5.73 9.31
CA GLN A 288 26.01 5.60 8.19
C GLN A 288 24.55 5.67 8.67
N PHE A 289 24.26 5.09 9.83
CA PHE A 289 22.96 5.26 10.48
C PHE A 289 22.72 6.74 10.86
N GLN A 290 23.73 7.43 11.39
CA GLN A 290 23.61 8.84 11.75
C GLN A 290 23.30 9.73 10.54
N ARG A 291 23.91 9.47 9.38
CA ARG A 291 23.55 10.15 8.10
C ARG A 291 22.09 9.92 7.70
N THR A 292 21.54 8.74 8.01
CA THR A 292 20.12 8.43 7.79
C THR A 292 19.21 9.27 8.69
N LEU A 293 19.59 9.45 9.96
CA LEU A 293 18.88 10.34 10.88
C LEU A 293 18.96 11.80 10.41
N GLU A 294 20.15 12.27 10.04
CA GLU A 294 20.39 13.64 9.54
C GLU A 294 19.53 13.93 8.31
N LEU A 295 19.50 13.03 7.33
CA LEU A 295 18.67 13.21 6.14
C LEU A 295 17.18 13.27 6.46
N LEU A 296 16.72 12.48 7.44
CA LEU A 296 15.33 12.48 7.89
C LEU A 296 14.97 13.83 8.54
N GLU A 297 15.85 14.39 9.38
CA GLU A 297 15.70 15.70 10.02
C GLU A 297 15.81 16.88 9.04
N GLU A 298 16.64 16.73 8.00
CA GLU A 298 16.82 17.71 6.92
C GLU A 298 15.59 17.76 6.01
N ILE A 299 15.18 16.61 5.47
CA ILE A 299 14.09 16.54 4.48
C ILE A 299 12.73 16.75 5.14
N LYS A 300 12.55 16.39 6.42
CA LYS A 300 11.29 16.56 7.15
C LYS A 300 10.10 15.91 6.43
N PHE A 301 10.12 14.58 6.36
CA PHE A 301 9.04 13.79 5.77
C PHE A 301 7.76 13.85 6.62
N ASP A 302 6.61 13.86 5.97
CA ASP A 302 5.31 13.86 6.65
C ASP A 302 5.02 12.50 7.28
N VAL A 303 5.39 11.42 6.59
CA VAL A 303 5.23 10.05 7.06
C VAL A 303 6.47 9.23 6.71
N VAL A 304 7.02 8.50 7.69
CA VAL A 304 8.16 7.60 7.49
C VAL A 304 7.78 6.19 7.94
N HIS A 305 7.99 5.22 7.06
CA HIS A 305 7.83 3.81 7.36
C HIS A 305 9.21 3.21 7.66
N ILE A 306 9.46 2.98 8.94
CA ILE A 306 10.77 2.51 9.43
C ILE A 306 10.72 0.99 9.59
N GLN A 307 11.68 0.28 8.99
CA GLN A 307 11.82 -1.16 9.12
C GLN A 307 13.26 -1.55 9.43
N GLY A 308 13.46 -2.56 10.27
CA GLY A 308 14.76 -3.21 10.40
C GLY A 308 15.01 -4.13 9.21
N PHE A 309 16.25 -4.20 8.73
CA PHE A 309 16.64 -5.15 7.70
C PHE A 309 16.29 -6.57 8.12
N SER A 310 15.65 -7.28 7.19
CA SER A 310 15.26 -8.68 7.35
C SER A 310 15.68 -9.43 6.09
N PRO A 311 16.61 -10.40 6.19
CA PRO A 311 17.08 -11.14 5.03
C PRO A 311 15.93 -11.91 4.40
N ARG A 312 15.82 -11.82 3.07
CA ARG A 312 14.81 -12.52 2.29
C ARG A 312 15.49 -13.63 1.48
N PRO A 313 15.06 -14.90 1.58
CA PRO A 313 15.68 -15.97 0.81
C PRO A 313 15.77 -15.63 -0.68
N ARG A 314 16.88 -15.98 -1.33
CA ARG A 314 17.21 -15.71 -2.74
C ARG A 314 17.62 -14.27 -3.08
N THR A 315 17.54 -13.32 -2.16
CA THR A 315 18.03 -11.95 -2.43
C THR A 315 19.55 -11.87 -2.28
N THR A 316 20.17 -10.85 -2.87
CA THR A 316 21.64 -10.69 -2.80
C THR A 316 22.07 -10.33 -1.38
N ALA A 317 21.30 -9.49 -0.69
CA ALA A 317 21.56 -9.10 0.69
C ALA A 317 21.50 -10.28 1.65
N ALA A 318 20.64 -11.28 1.40
CA ALA A 318 20.55 -12.48 2.24
C ALA A 318 21.76 -13.42 2.16
N ARG A 319 22.72 -13.17 1.25
CA ARG A 319 24.00 -13.90 1.18
C ARG A 319 25.09 -13.26 2.06
N GLN A 320 24.84 -12.05 2.55
CA GLN A 320 25.77 -11.33 3.42
C GLN A 320 25.48 -11.73 4.88
N PRO A 321 26.51 -11.75 5.75
CA PRO A 321 26.28 -11.89 7.18
C PRO A 321 25.39 -10.77 7.70
N ASP A 322 24.32 -11.10 8.43
CA ASP A 322 23.49 -10.11 9.12
C ASP A 322 24.16 -9.73 10.45
N ASP A 323 25.17 -8.87 10.36
CA ASP A 323 26.08 -8.49 11.45
C ASP A 323 25.54 -7.38 12.36
N VAL A 324 24.45 -6.69 11.95
CA VAL A 324 23.74 -5.76 12.82
C VAL A 324 22.72 -6.50 13.67
N LEU A 325 22.99 -6.59 14.97
CA LEU A 325 22.17 -7.35 15.91
C LEU A 325 20.70 -6.84 15.97
N PRO A 326 19.72 -7.72 16.23
CA PRO A 326 18.32 -7.32 16.37
C PRO A 326 18.07 -6.22 17.42
N ALA A 327 18.83 -6.24 18.52
CA ALA A 327 18.76 -5.20 19.56
C ALA A 327 19.20 -3.83 19.03
N GLU A 328 20.23 -3.80 18.18
CA GLU A 328 20.73 -2.58 17.57
C GLU A 328 19.77 -2.05 16.51
N LYS A 329 19.21 -2.92 15.66
CA LYS A 329 18.11 -2.56 14.74
C LYS A 329 16.94 -1.92 15.50
N LYS A 330 16.54 -2.50 16.64
CA LYS A 330 15.45 -1.96 17.47
C LYS A 330 15.81 -0.59 18.06
N ARG A 331 17.06 -0.39 18.52
CA ARG A 331 17.55 0.91 19.00
C ARG A 331 17.43 1.97 17.89
N ARG A 332 17.95 1.67 16.70
CA ARG A 332 17.91 2.54 15.51
C ARG A 332 16.48 2.89 15.09
N ILE A 333 15.57 1.92 15.10
CA ILE A 333 14.13 2.15 14.82
C ILE A 333 13.55 3.16 15.81
N ASN A 334 13.80 2.99 17.11
CA ASN A 334 13.27 3.89 18.13
C ASN A 334 13.82 5.32 17.99
N VAL A 335 15.12 5.46 17.71
CA VAL A 335 15.75 6.76 17.45
C VAL A 335 15.07 7.48 16.28
N LEU A 336 14.83 6.79 15.16
CA LEU A 336 14.14 7.39 14.01
C LEU A 336 12.66 7.67 14.29
N LEU A 337 11.98 6.83 15.08
CA LEU A 337 10.57 7.09 15.49
C LEU A 337 10.46 8.35 16.35
N ASP A 338 11.40 8.58 17.26
CA ASP A 338 11.42 9.76 18.12
C ASP A 338 11.72 11.03 17.32
N ALA A 339 12.65 10.97 16.36
CA ALA A 339 12.88 12.05 15.40
C ALA A 339 11.64 12.32 14.54
N GLN A 340 11.02 11.28 13.97
CA GLN A 340 9.84 11.43 13.13
C GLN A 340 8.65 12.02 13.88
N ARG A 341 8.47 11.70 15.16
CA ARG A 341 7.39 12.28 15.98
C ARG A 341 7.52 13.81 16.04
N ARG A 342 8.72 14.33 16.31
CA ARG A 342 8.99 15.78 16.36
C ARG A 342 8.74 16.43 15.00
N ILE A 343 9.28 15.83 13.94
CA ILE A 343 9.13 16.32 12.56
C ILE A 343 7.67 16.35 12.13
N ALA A 344 6.91 15.28 12.40
CA ALA A 344 5.51 15.19 12.03
C ALA A 344 4.66 16.20 12.81
N GLU A 345 5.00 16.47 14.08
CA GLU A 345 4.35 17.52 14.87
C GLU A 345 4.60 18.91 14.27
N ASP A 346 5.85 19.26 13.97
CA ASP A 346 6.20 20.52 13.32
C ASP A 346 5.54 20.68 11.94
N ALA A 347 5.54 19.60 11.15
CA ALA A 347 4.88 19.56 9.84
C ALA A 347 3.36 19.73 9.95
N ASN A 348 2.73 19.19 11.00
CA ASN A 348 1.29 19.39 11.25
C ASN A 348 0.98 20.77 11.81
N ARG A 349 1.86 21.37 12.64
CA ARG A 349 1.68 22.72 13.20
C ARG A 349 1.50 23.80 12.13
N ARG A 350 2.11 23.64 10.95
CA ARG A 350 1.93 24.57 9.81
C ARG A 350 0.48 24.65 9.28
N TRP A 351 -0.37 23.69 9.66
CA TRP A 351 -1.79 23.66 9.28
C TRP A 351 -2.69 24.35 10.29
N LEU A 352 -2.20 24.67 11.48
CA LEU A 352 -2.96 25.35 12.52
C LEU A 352 -3.50 26.69 12.00
N GLY A 353 -4.81 26.93 12.19
CA GLY A 353 -5.51 28.12 11.72
C GLY A 353 -5.81 28.16 10.22
N ARG A 354 -5.39 27.16 9.44
CA ARG A 354 -5.73 27.05 8.02
C ARG A 354 -7.06 26.34 7.82
N THR A 355 -7.74 26.67 6.74
CA THR A 355 -8.87 25.89 6.24
C THR A 355 -8.37 24.85 5.24
N VAL A 356 -8.74 23.58 5.44
CA VAL A 356 -8.31 22.46 4.61
C VAL A 356 -9.50 21.68 4.07
N GLU A 357 -9.35 21.12 2.88
CA GLU A 357 -10.33 20.22 2.29
C GLU A 357 -10.19 18.81 2.88
N VAL A 358 -11.28 18.26 3.40
CA VAL A 358 -11.36 16.91 3.99
C VAL A 358 -12.40 16.07 3.27
N LEU A 359 -12.00 14.90 2.78
CA LEU A 359 -12.93 13.85 2.38
C LEU A 359 -13.35 13.11 3.65
N VAL A 360 -14.62 13.21 4.01
CA VAL A 360 -15.19 12.56 5.20
C VAL A 360 -15.32 11.06 4.93
N GLU A 361 -14.58 10.26 5.69
CA GLU A 361 -14.58 8.79 5.59
C GLU A 361 -15.58 8.16 6.57
N ARG A 362 -15.77 8.78 7.73
CA ARG A 362 -16.74 8.36 8.74
C ARG A 362 -17.37 9.59 9.39
N ALA A 363 -18.65 9.48 9.72
CA ALA A 363 -19.37 10.45 10.52
C ALA A 363 -20.35 9.71 11.44
N ALA A 364 -20.25 9.96 12.75
CA ALA A 364 -21.08 9.35 13.77
C ALA A 364 -21.12 10.23 15.02
N ASP A 365 -22.23 10.25 15.75
CA ASP A 365 -22.37 10.91 17.05
C ASP A 365 -21.96 12.40 17.07
N GLY A 366 -22.17 13.13 15.98
CA GLY A 366 -21.77 14.54 15.86
C GLY A 366 -20.27 14.75 15.68
N GLU A 367 -19.51 13.70 15.40
CA GLU A 367 -18.10 13.72 15.05
C GLU A 367 -17.86 13.19 13.63
N PHE A 368 -16.75 13.59 13.01
CA PHE A 368 -16.29 13.01 11.75
C PHE A 368 -14.80 12.66 11.81
N SER A 369 -14.42 11.72 10.95
CA SER A 369 -13.03 11.48 10.58
C SER A 369 -12.88 11.41 9.07
N GLY A 370 -11.75 11.89 8.58
CA GLY A 370 -11.47 11.91 7.17
C GLY A 370 -10.01 12.26 6.89
N ARG A 371 -9.71 12.46 5.62
CA ARG A 371 -8.36 12.76 5.16
C ARG A 371 -8.28 14.04 4.35
N THR A 372 -7.18 14.76 4.46
CA THR A 372 -6.87 15.85 3.53
C THR A 372 -6.32 15.34 2.20
N ARG A 373 -6.16 16.23 1.22
CA ARG A 373 -5.45 15.93 -0.02
C ARG A 373 -3.99 15.52 0.23
N GLN A 374 -3.34 16.04 1.26
CA GLN A 374 -1.99 15.65 1.72
C GLN A 374 -1.96 14.31 2.47
N ASN A 375 -3.09 13.60 2.53
CA ASN A 375 -3.26 12.33 3.22
C ASN A 375 -3.16 12.42 4.75
N ARG A 376 -3.40 13.62 5.33
CA ARG A 376 -3.40 13.80 6.79
C ARG A 376 -4.74 13.40 7.37
N VAL A 377 -4.71 12.72 8.52
CA VAL A 377 -5.93 12.39 9.27
C VAL A 377 -6.47 13.65 9.91
N VAL A 378 -7.77 13.89 9.73
CA VAL A 378 -8.50 14.99 10.38
C VAL A 378 -9.66 14.40 11.16
N LEU A 379 -9.76 14.82 12.42
CA LEU A 379 -10.92 14.55 13.28
C LEU A 379 -11.63 15.87 13.57
N GLY A 380 -12.94 15.84 13.76
CA GLY A 380 -13.64 17.07 14.08
C GLY A 380 -15.09 16.89 14.49
N ALA A 381 -15.69 17.98 14.93
CA ALA A 381 -17.12 18.05 15.15
C ALA A 381 -17.85 18.20 13.80
N ALA A 382 -18.90 17.41 13.61
CA ALA A 382 -19.77 17.40 12.46
C ALA A 382 -21.08 18.12 12.78
N PRO A 383 -21.19 19.46 12.62
CA PRO A 383 -22.50 20.07 12.46
C PRO A 383 -23.21 19.48 11.22
N LEU A 384 -24.53 19.65 11.14
CA LEU A 384 -25.41 19.14 10.08
C LEU A 384 -24.72 19.15 8.69
N GLY A 385 -24.64 17.98 8.04
CA GLY A 385 -24.18 17.84 6.66
C GLY A 385 -22.77 17.28 6.46
N ALA A 386 -21.97 17.00 7.49
CA ALA A 386 -20.70 16.27 7.33
C ALA A 386 -20.91 14.74 7.24
N GLU A 387 -21.62 14.28 6.21
CA GLU A 387 -21.89 12.86 5.97
C GLU A 387 -20.68 12.14 5.35
N ALA A 388 -20.56 10.83 5.59
CA ALA A 388 -19.55 10.01 4.92
C ALA A 388 -19.72 10.10 3.40
N GLY A 389 -18.62 10.35 2.69
CA GLY A 389 -18.63 10.49 1.24
C GLY A 389 -18.88 11.89 0.75
N THR A 390 -18.75 12.88 1.65
CA THR A 390 -18.77 14.30 1.32
C THR A 390 -17.38 14.93 1.47
N VAL A 391 -17.14 16.00 0.72
CA VAL A 391 -15.96 16.85 0.90
C VAL A 391 -16.37 18.09 1.68
N ARG A 392 -15.66 18.39 2.76
CA ARG A 392 -15.92 19.52 3.65
C ARG A 392 -14.67 20.36 3.83
N LEU A 393 -14.87 21.67 3.93
CA LEU A 393 -13.83 22.58 4.39
C LEU A 393 -13.79 22.52 5.91
N VAL A 394 -12.60 22.34 6.48
CA VAL A 394 -12.40 22.20 7.92
C VAL A 394 -11.39 23.24 8.37
N HIS A 395 -11.77 24.06 9.35
CA HIS A 395 -10.83 24.97 9.99
C HIS A 395 -10.03 24.21 11.05
N VAL A 396 -8.70 24.16 10.91
CA VAL A 396 -7.83 23.39 11.81
C VAL A 396 -7.54 24.17 13.09
N GLU A 397 -7.98 23.63 14.22
CA GLU A 397 -7.86 24.25 15.54
C GLU A 397 -6.75 23.63 16.39
N GLN A 398 -6.40 22.38 16.12
CA GLN A 398 -5.31 21.67 16.81
C GLN A 398 -4.52 20.81 15.85
N ALA A 399 -3.23 20.65 16.14
CA ALA A 399 -2.32 19.79 15.41
C ALA A 399 -1.52 18.95 16.39
N THR A 400 -1.43 17.65 16.13
CA THR A 400 -0.55 16.71 16.86
C THR A 400 0.40 16.05 15.86
N ALA A 401 1.33 15.21 16.30
CA ALA A 401 2.19 14.46 15.39
C ALA A 401 1.42 13.58 14.37
N TRP A 402 0.22 13.11 14.70
CA TRP A 402 -0.45 12.07 13.92
C TRP A 402 -1.73 12.53 13.22
N GLN A 403 -2.34 13.61 13.70
CA GLN A 403 -3.63 14.06 13.23
C GLN A 403 -3.83 15.56 13.46
N LEU A 404 -4.71 16.12 12.65
CA LEU A 404 -5.29 17.45 12.82
C LEU A 404 -6.66 17.32 13.49
N LYS A 405 -7.05 18.33 14.26
CA LYS A 405 -8.43 18.48 14.75
C LYS A 405 -8.99 19.82 14.34
N GLY A 406 -10.27 19.85 14.01
CA GLY A 406 -10.92 21.08 13.58
C GLY A 406 -12.43 20.99 13.52
N GLN A 407 -13.04 22.06 13.01
CA GLN A 407 -14.49 22.15 12.84
C GLN A 407 -14.82 22.27 11.35
N ALA A 408 -15.79 21.47 10.90
CA ALA A 408 -16.32 21.61 9.55
C ALA A 408 -17.03 22.96 9.41
N LEU A 409 -16.73 23.68 8.34
CA LEU A 409 -17.39 24.92 7.98
C LEU A 409 -18.73 24.59 7.30
N ASN A 410 -19.76 25.40 7.60
CA ASN A 410 -21.10 25.29 7.02
C ASN A 410 -21.13 25.58 5.53
#